data_AF-A0A6V7RD12-F1
#
_entry.id   AF-A0A6V7RD12-F1
#
_cell.length_a   1.000
_cell.length_b   1.000
_cell.length_c   1.000
_cell.angle_alpha   90.00
_cell.angle_beta   90.00
_cell.angle_gamma   90.00
#
_symmetry.space_group_name_H-M   'P 1'
#
loop_
_entity.id
_entity.type
_entity.pdbx_description
1 polymer ?
#
loop_
_entity_poly.entity_id
_entity_poly.type
_entity_poly.pdbx_seq_one_letter_code
_entity_poly.pdbx_strand_id
1 'polypeptide(L)'
;MSVLTTLLLLMYLTVSMFTILFLRSKLFDGLRILSGIVFLVMIIAFILPVMGIDKYLILALGIAIISSVEITSYKQYKGDDKRLFLIHAFTIAMSLVLIILLFTI
;
A
#
# COMPACT_ATOMS: atom_id res chain seq x y z
N MET A 1 17.98 -1.10 -2.32
CA MET A 1 16.74 -0.34 -1.99
C MET A 1 15.49 -1.21 -2.12
N SER A 2 15.41 -2.12 -3.09
CA SER A 2 14.27 -3.01 -3.34
C SER A 2 13.77 -3.79 -2.11
N VAL A 3 14.69 -4.42 -1.36
CA VAL A 3 14.36 -5.17 -0.13
C VAL A 3 13.71 -4.27 0.92
N LEU A 4 14.30 -3.10 1.19
CA LEU A 4 13.78 -2.15 2.18
C LEU A 4 12.40 -1.62 1.77
N THR A 5 12.22 -1.22 0.51
CA THR A 5 10.93 -0.76 -0.01
C THR A 5 9.87 -1.86 0.07
N THR A 6 10.25 -3.12 -0.18
CA THR A 6 9.37 -4.29 -0.05
C THR A 6 8.98 -4.54 1.41
N LEU A 7 9.94 -4.48 2.34
CA LEU A 7 9.65 -4.62 3.77
C LEU A 7 8.69 -3.53 4.27
N LEU A 8 8.85 -2.29 3.79
CA LEU A 8 7.96 -1.19 4.14
C LEU A 8 6.56 -1.33 3.52
N LEU A 9 6.46 -1.86 2.30
CA LEU A 9 5.16 -2.23 1.72
C LEU A 9 4.46 -3.28 2.60
N LEU A 10 5.17 -4.35 2.99
CA LEU A 10 4.60 -5.40 3.83
C LEU A 10 4.22 -4.88 5.22
N MET A 11 5.05 -4.01 5.80
CA MET A 11 4.72 -3.33 7.06
C MET A 11 3.47 -2.46 6.92
N TYR A 12 3.37 -1.66 5.86
CA TYR A 12 2.19 -0.83 5.60
C TYR A 12 0.92 -1.68 5.45
N LEU A 13 0.97 -2.76 4.67
CA LEU A 13 -0.17 -3.65 4.48
C LEU A 13 -0.59 -4.35 5.77
N THR A 14 0.37 -4.83 6.57
CA THR A 14 0.08 -5.51 7.85
C THR A 14 -0.49 -4.54 8.88
N VAL A 15 0.10 -3.35 9.06
CA VAL A 15 -0.45 -2.30 9.92
C VAL A 15 -1.86 -1.93 9.45
N SER A 16 -2.06 -1.72 8.15
CA SER A 16 -3.37 -1.38 7.59
C SER A 16 -4.41 -2.46 7.87
N MET A 17 -4.07 -3.74 7.68
CA MET A 17 -4.97 -4.85 7.96
C MET A 17 -5.36 -4.91 9.45
N PHE A 18 -4.38 -4.80 10.35
CA PHE A 18 -4.62 -4.86 11.80
C PHE A 18 -5.50 -3.70 12.28
N THR A 19 -5.20 -2.49 11.82
CA THR A 19 -5.93 -1.28 12.22
C THR A 19 -7.36 -1.24 11.67
N ILE A 20 -7.60 -1.73 10.46
CA ILE A 20 -8.92 -1.73 9.83
C ILE A 20 -9.82 -2.84 10.40
N LEU A 21 -9.29 -4.06 10.59
CA LEU A 21 -10.11 -5.23 10.94
C LEU A 21 -10.23 -5.49 12.44
N PHE A 22 -9.19 -5.18 13.24
CA PHE A 22 -9.12 -5.63 14.63
C PHE A 22 -9.05 -4.48 15.65
N LEU A 23 -8.28 -3.43 15.36
CA LEU A 23 -7.91 -2.41 16.35
C LEU A 23 -8.29 -1.01 15.88
N ARG A 24 -9.59 -0.82 15.61
CA ARG A 24 -10.07 0.45 15.08
C ARG A 24 -10.08 1.55 16.14
N SER A 25 -9.10 2.43 16.11
CA SER A 25 -9.01 3.62 16.95
C SER A 25 -8.38 4.78 16.18
N LYS A 26 -8.66 6.02 16.60
CA LYS A 26 -8.07 7.22 16.00
C LYS A 26 -6.53 7.21 16.01
N LEU A 27 -5.93 6.60 17.02
CA LEU A 27 -4.47 6.50 17.16
C LEU A 27 -3.91 5.54 16.11
N PHE A 28 -4.53 4.37 15.97
CA PHE A 28 -4.16 3.36 14.98
C PHE A 28 -4.40 3.83 13.54
N ASP A 29 -5.47 4.58 13.30
CA ASP A 29 -5.70 5.24 12.00
C ASP A 29 -4.58 6.22 11.65
N GLY A 30 -4.09 6.98 12.63
CA GLY A 30 -2.93 7.87 12.46
C GLY A 30 -1.65 7.11 12.10
N LEU A 31 -1.37 5.98 12.77
CA LEU A 31 -0.22 5.12 12.46
C LEU A 31 -0.30 4.50 11.07
N ARG A 32 -1.51 4.13 10.62
CA ARG A 32 -1.75 3.64 9.25
C ARG A 32 -1.45 4.71 8.20
N ILE A 33 -1.94 5.93 8.40
CA ILE A 33 -1.68 7.03 7.47
C ILE A 33 -0.17 7.36 7.45
N LEU A 34 0.46 7.43 8.63
CA LEU A 34 1.90 7.69 8.74
C LEU A 34 2.73 6.63 8.00
N SER A 35 2.43 5.34 8.21
CA SER A 35 3.11 4.25 7.50
C SER A 35 2.88 4.31 5.99
N GLY A 36 1.69 4.70 5.52
CA GLY A 36 1.41 4.94 4.10
C GLY A 36 2.23 6.08 3.51
N ILE A 37 2.39 7.19 4.25
CA ILE A 37 3.24 8.31 3.84
C ILE A 37 4.71 7.89 3.76
N VAL A 38 5.22 7.18 4.77
CA VAL A 38 6.60 6.67 4.78
C VAL A 38 6.84 5.74 3.60
N PHE A 39 5.89 4.84 3.30
CA PHE A 39 5.95 3.99 2.13
C PHE A 39 5.98 4.79 0.82
N LEU A 40 5.14 5.82 0.67
CA LEU A 40 5.13 6.68 -0.51
C LEU A 40 6.46 7.45 -0.69
N VAL A 41 7.02 8.00 0.38
CA VAL A 41 8.33 8.66 0.35
C VAL A 41 9.41 7.69 -0.11
N MET A 42 9.35 6.43 0.31
CA MET A 42 10.30 5.40 -0.09
C MET A 42 10.13 4.94 -1.53
N ILE A 43 8.90 4.91 -2.06
CA ILE A 43 8.65 4.73 -3.50
C ILE A 43 9.30 5.88 -4.27
N ILE A 44 9.09 7.14 -3.85
CA ILE A 44 9.69 8.32 -4.50
C ILE A 44 11.23 8.24 -4.45
N ALA A 45 11.80 7.85 -3.31
CA ALA A 45 13.23 7.66 -3.15
C ALA A 45 13.78 6.55 -4.07
N PHE A 46 13.02 5.45 -4.22
CA PHE A 46 13.39 4.33 -5.09
C PHE A 46 13.39 4.73 -6.57
N ILE A 47 12.42 5.53 -7.02
CA ILE A 47 12.27 5.88 -8.43
C ILE A 47 13.17 7.03 -8.90
N LEU A 48 13.74 7.83 -8.00
CA LEU A 48 14.68 8.92 -8.33
C LEU A 48 15.81 8.49 -9.29
N PRO A 49 16.52 7.36 -9.05
CA PRO A 49 17.55 6.87 -9.95
C PRO A 49 17.01 6.10 -11.18
N VAL A 50 15.70 5.78 -11.24
CA VAL A 50 15.11 4.98 -12.32
C VAL A 50 14.80 5.86 -13.53
N MET A 51 15.28 5.45 -14.71
CA MET A 51 14.98 6.12 -15.99
C MET A 51 13.88 5.37 -16.76
N GLY A 52 13.17 6.06 -17.65
CA GLY A 52 12.16 5.44 -18.52
C GLY A 52 10.74 5.40 -17.93
N ILE A 53 9.89 4.54 -18.51
CA ILE A 53 8.46 4.45 -18.18
C ILE A 53 8.20 3.75 -16.83
N ASP A 54 9.15 2.92 -16.41
CA ASP A 54 9.03 2.06 -15.23
C ASP A 54 8.86 2.86 -13.93
N LYS A 55 9.50 4.04 -13.84
CA LYS A 55 9.33 4.95 -12.69
C LYS A 55 7.89 5.41 -12.48
N TYR A 56 7.16 5.66 -13.58
CA TYR A 56 5.76 6.07 -13.52
C TYR A 56 4.86 4.90 -13.14
N LEU A 57 5.19 3.69 -13.62
CA LEU A 57 4.47 2.46 -13.28
C LEU A 57 4.59 2.15 -11.79
N ILE A 58 5.82 2.20 -11.24
CA ILE A 58 6.09 1.99 -9.80
C ILE A 58 5.34 3.02 -8.95
N LEU A 59 5.38 4.29 -9.34
CA LEU A 59 4.68 5.35 -8.63
C LEU A 59 3.15 5.15 -8.66
N ALA A 60 2.60 4.82 -9.82
CA ALA A 60 1.17 4.56 -9.99
C ALA A 60 0.71 3.34 -9.15
N LEU A 61 1.52 2.28 -9.12
CA LEU A 61 1.27 1.11 -8.26
C LEU A 61 1.26 1.49 -6.78
N GLY A 62 2.24 2.27 -6.32
CA GLY A 62 2.29 2.76 -4.94
C GLY A 62 1.04 3.56 -4.56
N ILE A 63 0.62 4.49 -5.41
CA ILE A 63 -0.60 5.29 -5.19
C ILE A 63 -1.86 4.41 -5.21
N ALA A 64 -1.93 3.45 -6.14
CA ALA A 64 -3.07 2.54 -6.24
C ALA A 64 -3.22 1.66 -4.99
N ILE A 65 -2.10 1.14 -4.44
CA ILE A 65 -2.11 0.35 -3.22
C ILE A 65 -2.60 1.18 -2.02
N ILE A 66 -2.05 2.38 -1.83
CA ILE A 66 -2.47 3.28 -0.74
C ILE A 66 -3.97 3.62 -0.88
N SER A 67 -4.40 4.00 -2.08
CA SER A 67 -5.81 4.33 -2.34
C SER A 67 -6.73 3.14 -2.06
N SER A 68 -6.32 1.93 -2.45
CA SER A 68 -7.09 0.70 -2.22
C SER A 68 -7.25 0.41 -0.72
N VAL A 69 -6.19 0.62 0.07
CA VAL A 69 -6.24 0.49 1.52
C VAL A 69 -7.17 1.53 2.16
N GLU A 70 -7.14 2.77 1.70
CA GLU A 70 -8.06 3.81 2.20
C GLU A 70 -9.52 3.53 1.84
N ILE A 71 -9.78 3.04 0.63
CA ILE A 71 -11.12 2.60 0.21
C ILE A 71 -11.60 1.44 1.09
N THR A 72 -10.70 0.51 1.44
CA THR A 72 -11.00 -0.60 2.35
C THR A 72 -11.44 -0.08 3.72
N SER A 73 -10.65 0.82 4.33
CA SER A 73 -10.98 1.43 5.63
C SER A 73 -12.33 2.16 5.60
N TYR A 74 -12.60 2.91 4.53
CA TYR A 74 -13.85 3.62 4.33
C TYR A 74 -15.04 2.65 4.20
N LYS A 75 -14.92 1.60 3.39
CA LYS A 75 -16.02 0.63 3.21
C LYS A 75 -16.28 -0.19 4.46
N GLN A 76 -15.24 -0.61 5.17
CA GLN A 76 -15.36 -1.26 6.48
C GLN A 76 -16.07 -0.35 7.48
N TYR A 77 -15.85 0.97 7.44
CA TYR A 77 -16.57 1.95 8.27
C TYR A 77 -18.07 1.97 8.01
N LYS A 78 -18.45 1.81 6.74
CA LYS A 78 -19.84 1.83 6.30
C LYS A 78 -20.54 0.48 6.44
N GLY A 79 -19.83 -0.57 6.88
CA GLY A 79 -20.36 -1.93 6.97
C GLY A 79 -20.60 -2.60 5.62
N ASP A 80 -19.94 -2.14 4.55
CA ASP A 80 -20.05 -2.72 3.18
C ASP A 80 -19.09 -3.90 2.99
N ASP A 81 -19.17 -4.88 3.89
CA ASP A 81 -18.19 -5.98 3.98
C ASP A 81 -18.24 -6.91 2.76
N LYS A 82 -19.42 -7.05 2.14
CA LYS A 82 -19.66 -7.94 1.00
C LYS A 82 -18.82 -7.57 -0.23
N ARG A 83 -18.35 -6.34 -0.32
CA ARG A 83 -17.58 -5.82 -1.47
C ARG A 83 -16.09 -5.63 -1.16
N LEU A 84 -15.64 -6.01 0.03
CA LEU A 84 -14.24 -5.87 0.44
C LEU A 84 -13.33 -6.92 -0.20
N PHE A 85 -13.84 -8.13 -0.46
CA PHE A 85 -13.06 -9.20 -1.08
C PHE A 85 -12.36 -8.74 -2.36
N LEU A 86 -13.08 -8.06 -3.25
CA LEU A 86 -12.53 -7.57 -4.52
C LEU A 86 -11.40 -6.55 -4.29
N ILE A 87 -11.55 -5.68 -3.28
CA ILE A 87 -10.55 -4.66 -2.96
C ILE A 87 -9.31 -5.31 -2.35
N HIS A 88 -9.46 -6.31 -1.49
CA HIS A 88 -8.33 -7.08 -0.95
C HIS A 88 -7.59 -7.83 -2.06
N ALA A 89 -8.30 -8.53 -2.93
CA ALA A 89 -7.72 -9.23 -4.07
C ALA A 89 -6.95 -8.27 -5.00
N PHE A 90 -7.54 -7.11 -5.30
CA PHE A 90 -6.88 -6.05 -6.08
C PHE A 90 -5.61 -5.52 -5.38
N THR A 91 -5.68 -5.24 -4.08
CA THR A 91 -4.53 -4.76 -3.30
C THR A 91 -3.39 -5.77 -3.31
N ILE A 92 -3.70 -7.06 -3.13
CA ILE A 92 -2.71 -8.15 -3.16
C ILE A 92 -2.07 -8.26 -4.56
N ALA A 93 -2.89 -8.24 -5.62
CA ALA A 93 -2.40 -8.32 -6.99
C ALA A 93 -1.44 -7.15 -7.32
N MET A 94 -1.83 -5.91 -7.00
CA MET A 94 -1.00 -4.72 -7.22
C MET A 94 0.28 -4.76 -6.39
N SER A 95 0.20 -5.26 -5.14
CA SER A 95 1.36 -5.43 -4.28
C SER A 95 2.35 -6.45 -4.82
N LEU A 96 1.85 -7.59 -5.35
CA LEU A 96 2.69 -8.60 -5.99
C LEU A 96 3.39 -8.06 -7.23
N VAL A 97 2.66 -7.35 -8.10
CA VAL A 97 3.24 -6.72 -9.29
C VAL A 97 4.32 -5.71 -8.91
N LEU A 98 4.06 -4.88 -7.89
CA LEU A 98 5.04 -3.92 -7.39
C LEU A 98 6.29 -4.63 -6.86
N ILE A 99 6.14 -5.70 -6.07
CA ILE A 99 7.28 -6.49 -5.58
C ILE A 99 8.10 -7.02 -6.74
N ILE A 100 7.46 -7.65 -7.74
CA ILE A 100 8.16 -8.19 -8.92
C ILE A 100 8.97 -7.08 -9.61
N LEU A 101 8.37 -5.91 -9.85
CA LEU A 101 9.07 -4.78 -10.48
C LEU A 101 10.25 -4.27 -9.65
N LEU A 102 10.10 -4.15 -8.32
CA LEU A 102 11.17 -3.69 -7.44
C LEU A 102 12.40 -4.60 -7.49
N PHE A 103 12.24 -5.90 -7.77
CA PHE A 103 13.35 -6.86 -7.88
C PHE A 103 13.83 -7.10 -9.31
N THR A 104 13.13 -6.58 -10.31
CA THR A 104 13.49 -6.75 -11.72
C THR A 104 14.27 -5.55 -12.26
N ILE A 105 14.05 -4.37 -11.70
CA ILE A 105 14.69 -3.08 -12.05
C ILE A 105 15.84 -2.79 -11.08
#